data_AF-A0A1F4ZYS0-F1
#
_entry.id   AF-A0A1F4ZYS0-F1
#
_cell.length_a   1.000
_cell.length_b   1.000
_cell.length_c   1.000
_cell.angle_alpha   90.00
_cell.angle_beta   90.00
_cell.angle_gamma   90.00
#
_symmetry.space_group_name_H-M   'P 1'
#
loop_
_entity.id
_entity.type
_entity.pdbx_description
1 polymer ?
#
loop_
_entity_poly.entity_id
_entity_poly.type
_entity_poly.pdbx_seq_one_letter_code
_entity_poly.pdbx_strand_id
1 'polypeptide(L)'
;MVKLINVSLFSALFVLYRVIRGPSAADRIIAVDILGVLSIGILALLGLHHDQGFFMDIALIWALLSFVASLAFAKILEGRRLDD
;
A
#
# COMPACT_ATOMS: atom_id res chain seq x y z
N MET A 1 14.67 -14.42 -4.59
CA MET A 1 13.71 -13.95 -3.56
C MET A 1 14.19 -12.70 -2.85
N VAL A 2 15.28 -12.76 -2.07
CA VAL A 2 15.83 -11.62 -1.32
C VAL A 2 16.13 -10.39 -2.21
N LYS A 3 16.64 -10.61 -3.43
CA LYS A 3 16.86 -9.52 -4.41
C LYS A 3 15.56 -8.76 -4.75
N LEU A 4 14.43 -9.44 -4.89
CA LEU A 4 13.13 -8.82 -5.19
C LEU A 4 12.64 -8.00 -3.98
N ILE A 5 12.79 -8.54 -2.77
CA ILE A 5 12.45 -7.85 -1.53
C ILE A 5 13.26 -6.54 -1.40
N ASN A 6 14.56 -6.59 -1.67
CA ASN A 6 15.42 -5.41 -1.63
C ASN A 6 15.02 -4.35 -2.67
N VAL A 7 14.61 -4.76 -3.87
CA VAL A 7 14.11 -3.84 -4.89
C VAL A 7 12.80 -3.19 -4.43
N SER A 8 11.85 -3.95 -3.89
CA SER A 8 10.60 -3.40 -3.35
C SER A 8 10.82 -2.43 -2.19
N LEU A 9 11.76 -2.73 -1.29
CA LEU A 9 12.17 -1.82 -0.21
C LEU A 9 12.78 -0.53 -0.75
N PHE A 10 13.63 -0.62 -1.78
CA PHE A 10 14.20 0.55 -2.42
C PHE A 10 13.13 1.40 -3.11
N SER A 11 12.16 0.78 -3.80
CA SER A 11 11.00 1.47 -4.37
C SER A 11 10.16 2.17 -3.29
N ALA A 12 9.98 1.55 -2.12
CA ALA A 12 9.22 2.14 -1.02
C ALA A 12 9.83 3.48 -0.54
N LEU A 13 11.15 3.67 -0.62
CA LEU A 13 11.79 4.95 -0.30
C LEU A 13 11.36 6.07 -1.24
N PHE A 14 11.23 5.80 -2.54
CA PHE A 14 10.73 6.79 -3.51
C PHE A 14 9.26 7.15 -3.27
N VAL A 15 8.45 6.16 -2.92
CA VAL A 15 7.04 6.40 -2.62
C VAL A 15 6.91 7.19 -1.31
N LEU A 16 7.70 6.87 -0.29
CA LEU A 16 7.74 7.63 0.97
C LEU A 16 8.16 9.08 0.73
N TYR A 17 9.14 9.33 -0.15
CA TYR A 17 9.47 10.69 -0.58
C TYR A 17 8.25 11.41 -1.19
N ARG A 18 7.47 10.72 -2.04
CA ARG A 18 6.25 11.29 -2.65
C ARG A 18 5.11 11.51 -1.65
N VAL A 19 4.99 10.70 -0.61
CA VAL A 19 4.04 10.94 0.50
C VAL A 19 4.36 12.26 1.21
N ILE A 20 5.65 12.55 1.44
CA ILE A 20 6.08 13.76 2.17
C ILE A 20 6.05 15.00 1.28
N ARG A 21 6.58 14.88 0.05
CA ARG A 21 6.80 16.00 -0.89
C ARG A 21 5.74 16.07 -2.01
N GLY A 22 4.61 15.37 -1.87
CA GLY A 22 3.52 15.41 -2.85
C GLY A 22 2.93 16.82 -2.98
N PRO A 23 2.74 17.35 -4.20
CA PRO A 23 2.28 18.72 -4.43
C PRO A 23 0.81 18.92 -4.05
N SER A 24 -0.04 17.92 -4.30
CA SER A 24 -1.46 17.93 -3.90
C SER A 24 -1.74 16.96 -2.75
N ALA A 25 -2.83 17.17 -2.02
CA ALA A 25 -3.31 16.20 -1.03
C ALA A 25 -3.65 14.84 -1.69
N ALA A 26 -4.21 14.88 -2.91
CA ALA A 26 -4.49 13.69 -3.72
C ALA A 26 -3.22 12.87 -3.99
N ASP A 27 -2.13 13.53 -4.42
CA ASP A 27 -0.86 12.85 -4.71
C ASP A 27 -0.30 12.12 -3.48
N ARG A 28 -0.43 12.72 -2.29
CA ARG A 28 0.06 12.12 -1.04
C ARG A 28 -0.76 10.91 -0.65
N ILE A 29 -2.08 11.02 -0.78
CA ILE A 29 -3.03 9.93 -0.50
C ILE A 29 -2.78 8.74 -1.43
N ILE A 30 -2.65 8.98 -2.74
CA ILE A 30 -2.35 7.93 -3.72
C ILE A 30 -0.98 7.30 -3.42
N ALA A 31 0.02 8.10 -3.04
CA ALA A 31 1.32 7.56 -2.64
C ALA A 31 1.23 6.65 -1.40
N VAL A 32 0.36 6.96 -0.43
CA VAL A 32 0.11 6.08 0.73
C VAL A 32 -0.52 4.75 0.28
N ASP A 33 -1.49 4.78 -0.65
CA ASP A 33 -2.11 3.56 -1.19
C ASP A 33 -1.08 2.69 -1.93
N ILE A 34 -0.20 3.30 -2.72
CA ILE A 34 0.91 2.61 -3.39
C ILE A 34 1.88 1.96 -2.38
N LEU A 35 2.15 2.60 -1.23
CA LEU A 35 2.94 1.97 -0.15
C LEU A 35 2.23 0.74 0.42
N GLY A 36 0.91 0.77 0.52
CA GLY A 36 0.08 -0.38 0.91
C GLY A 36 0.27 -1.56 -0.07
N VAL A 37 0.18 -1.29 -1.37
CA VAL A 37 0.39 -2.28 -2.45
C VAL A 37 1.81 -2.86 -2.42
N LEU A 38 2.84 -2.03 -2.21
CA LEU A 38 4.22 -2.52 -2.05
C LEU A 38 4.36 -3.44 -0.83
N SER A 39 3.69 -3.11 0.27
CA SER A 39 3.71 -3.93 1.50
C SER A 39 3.07 -5.31 1.27
N ILE A 40 1.96 -5.37 0.53
CA ILE A 40 1.30 -6.63 0.12
C ILE A 40 2.25 -7.48 -0.72
N GLY A 41 2.95 -6.87 -1.68
CA GLY A 41 3.94 -7.56 -2.49
C GLY A 41 5.09 -8.14 -1.66
N ILE A 42 5.59 -7.39 -0.67
CA ILE A 42 6.64 -7.87 0.24
C ILE A 42 6.12 -9.04 1.09
N LEU A 43 4.90 -8.96 1.63
CA LEU A 43 4.30 -10.06 2.40
C LEU A 43 4.13 -11.32 1.54
N ALA A 44 3.66 -11.20 0.30
CA ALA A 44 3.55 -12.32 -0.62
C ALA A 44 4.92 -12.96 -0.91
N LEU A 45 5.96 -12.16 -1.13
CA LEU A 45 7.33 -12.65 -1.32
C LEU A 45 7.89 -13.34 -0.06
N LEU A 46 7.58 -12.83 1.13
CA LEU A 46 7.97 -13.46 2.40
C LEU A 46 7.24 -14.78 2.63
N GLY A 47 5.95 -14.85 2.31
CA GLY A 47 5.16 -16.09 2.40
C GLY A 47 5.75 -17.21 1.56
N LEU A 48 6.11 -16.89 0.31
CA LEU A 48 6.79 -17.82 -0.59
C LEU A 48 8.23 -18.14 -0.13
N HIS A 49 8.91 -17.22 0.56
CA HIS A 49 10.28 -17.46 1.05
C HIS A 49 10.33 -18.38 2.27
N HIS A 50 9.38 -18.21 3.18
CA HIS A 50 9.29 -18.97 4.43
C HIS A 50 8.42 -20.22 4.32
N ASP A 51 7.73 -20.41 3.19
CA ASP A 51 6.74 -21.48 2.96
C ASP A 51 5.64 -21.49 4.03
N GLN A 52 5.21 -20.28 4.44
CA GLN A 52 4.21 -20.06 5.47
C GLN A 52 3.01 -19.31 4.88
N GLY A 53 1.85 -19.97 4.83
CA GLY A 53 0.61 -19.39 4.29
C GLY A 53 0.12 -18.15 5.05
N PHE A 54 0.47 -18.02 6.33
CA PHE A 54 0.07 -16.90 7.18
C PHE A 54 0.40 -15.51 6.60
N PHE A 55 1.53 -15.36 5.89
CA PHE A 55 1.86 -14.08 5.26
C PHE A 55 0.89 -13.72 4.13
N MET A 56 0.35 -14.72 3.43
CA MET A 56 -0.65 -14.51 2.39
C MET A 56 -1.99 -14.07 2.98
N ASP A 57 -2.37 -14.63 4.14
CA ASP A 57 -3.59 -14.23 4.84
C ASP A 57 -3.52 -12.75 5.27
N ILE A 58 -2.38 -12.31 5.83
CA ILE A 58 -2.15 -10.89 6.16
C ILE A 58 -2.18 -10.03 4.89
N ALA A 59 -1.51 -10.47 3.82
CA ALA A 59 -1.47 -9.74 2.56
C ALA A 59 -2.87 -9.52 1.97
N LEU A 60 -3.73 -10.54 2.04
CA LEU A 60 -5.11 -10.47 1.56
C LEU A 60 -5.95 -9.48 2.38
N ILE A 61 -5.85 -9.53 3.71
CA ILE A 61 -6.54 -8.58 4.60
C ILE A 61 -6.05 -7.16 4.33
N TRP A 62 -4.74 -6.97 4.15
CA TRP A 62 -4.16 -5.66 3.86
C TRP A 62 -4.60 -5.13 2.48
N ALA A 63 -4.75 -6.00 1.48
CA ALA A 63 -5.27 -5.64 0.16
C ALA A 63 -6.70 -5.09 0.24
N LEU A 64 -7.57 -5.78 0.99
CA LEU A 64 -8.95 -5.31 1.21
C LEU A 64 -8.97 -3.99 1.97
N LEU A 65 -8.12 -3.85 3.00
CA LEU A 65 -8.03 -2.62 3.78
C LEU A 65 -7.55 -1.43 2.94
N SER A 66 -6.51 -1.61 2.12
CA SER A 66 -5.98 -0.56 1.23
C SER A 66 -7.05 -0.11 0.23
N PHE A 67 -7.79 -1.07 -0.35
CA PHE A 67 -8.89 -0.76 -1.26
C PHE A 67 -10.00 0.06 -0.60
N VAL A 68 -10.45 -0.33 0.60
CA VAL A 68 -11.46 0.42 1.37
C VAL A 68 -10.94 1.81 1.74
N ALA A 69 -9.67 1.94 2.14
CA ALA A 69 -9.06 3.22 2.43
C ALA A 69 -9.03 4.13 1.19
N SER A 70 -8.67 3.58 0.03
CA SER A 70 -8.65 4.29 -1.25
C SER A 70 -10.03 4.84 -1.63
N LEU A 71 -11.09 4.04 -1.47
CA LEU A 71 -12.48 4.49 -1.67
C LEU A 71 -12.88 5.59 -0.68
N ALA A 72 -12.54 5.44 0.60
CA ALA A 72 -12.83 6.44 1.62
C ALA A 72 -12.13 7.77 1.30
N PHE A 73 -10.87 7.72 0.86
CA PHE A 73 -10.15 8.91 0.44
C PHE A 73 -10.75 9.54 -0.81
N ALA A 74 -11.14 8.76 -1.82
CA ALA A 74 -11.80 9.29 -3.01
C ALA A 74 -13.07 10.08 -2.63
N LYS A 75 -13.88 9.54 -1.70
CA LYS A 75 -15.09 10.20 -1.20
C LYS A 75 -14.78 11.51 -0.46
N ILE A 76 -13.73 11.51 0.38
CA ILE A 76 -13.26 12.72 1.08
C ILE A 76 -12.78 13.79 0.10
N LEU A 77 -12.07 13.39 -0.97
CA LEU A 77 -11.62 14.31 -2.02
C LEU A 77 -12.76 14.92 -2.83
N GLU A 78 -13.84 14.16 -3.07
CA GLU A 78 -15.08 14.68 -3.67
C GLU A 78 -15.85 15.63 -2.72
N GLY A 79 -15.46 15.74 -1.45
CA GLY A 79 -16.16 16.53 -0.45
C GLY A 79 -17.43 15.86 0.08
N ARG A 80 -17.61 14.56 -0.16
CA ARG A 80 -18.75 13.76 0.32
C ARG A 80 -18.48 13.20 1.71
N ARG A 81 -19.54 13.02 2.50
CA ARG A 81 -19.46 12.47 3.86
C ARG A 81 -19.33 10.96 3.81
N LEU A 82 -18.59 10.35 4.74
CA LEU A 82 -18.34 8.90 4.73
C LEU A 82 -19.62 8.08 4.91
N ASP A 83 -20.62 8.66 5.56
CA ASP A 83 -21.92 8.07 5.91
C ASP A 83 -23.05 8.30 4.87
N ASP A 84 -22.79 9.03 3.79
CA ASP A 84 -23.73 9.22 2.66
C ASP A 84 -23.91 7.96 1.80
#